data_AF-W4QZE3-F1
#
_entry.id   AF-W4QZE3-F1
#
_cell.length_a   1.000
_cell.length_b   1.000
_cell.length_c   1.000
_cell.angle_alpha   90.00
_cell.angle_beta   90.00
_cell.angle_gamma   90.00
#
_symmetry.space_group_name_H-M   'P 1'
#
loop_
_entity.id
_entity.type
_entity.pdbx_description
1 polymer ?
#
loop_
_entity_poly.entity_id
_entity_poly.type
_entity_poly.pdbx_seq_one_letter_code
_entity_poly.pdbx_strand_id
1 'polypeptide(L)'
;MGLKTTRKNFTEWELKHLTRPLTFDEVWELGKEKYRWDTQDLIGIYEFHNLKTNRFYVGSSHHIFGRLKSHASSMKTGKHSYPEINEDFRKYGKDSFVFNILTYCSNSQLRKFEKSWLQTLSEKETLYNQTELNNWDTAKGRWIRKRW
;
A
#
# COMPACT_ATOMS: atom_id res chain seq x y z
N MET A 1 -13.18 16.85 -13.97
CA MET A 1 -13.14 15.78 -12.96
C MET A 1 -12.14 16.21 -11.90
N GLY A 2 -12.61 16.92 -10.86
CA GLY A 2 -11.75 17.61 -9.90
C GLY A 2 -11.12 16.65 -8.90
N LEU A 3 -9.89 16.95 -8.49
CA LEU A 3 -9.30 16.40 -7.28
C LEU A 3 -10.29 16.59 -6.12
N LYS A 4 -10.53 15.57 -5.30
CA LYS A 4 -11.31 15.72 -4.05
C LYS A 4 -10.61 16.60 -3.01
N THR A 5 -9.39 17.03 -3.31
CA THR A 5 -8.62 17.97 -2.50
C THR A 5 -8.14 19.08 -3.43
N THR A 6 -8.62 20.30 -3.20
CA THR A 6 -8.17 21.56 -3.82
C THR A 6 -6.86 22.07 -3.20
N ARG A 7 -6.18 21.26 -2.37
CA ARG A 7 -5.01 21.70 -1.61
C ARG A 7 -3.79 21.76 -2.52
N LYS A 8 -3.18 22.94 -2.60
CA LYS A 8 -1.92 23.16 -3.33
C LYS A 8 -0.72 22.53 -2.64
N ASN A 9 -0.78 22.35 -1.32
CA ASN A 9 0.31 21.85 -0.47
C ASN A 9 -0.18 20.74 0.46
N PHE A 10 0.70 19.78 0.74
CA PHE A 10 0.48 18.76 1.77
C PHE A 10 0.65 19.37 3.17
N THR A 11 -0.08 18.84 4.15
CA THR A 11 0.05 19.22 5.57
C THR A 11 1.36 18.69 6.16
N GLU A 12 1.84 19.29 7.25
CA GLU A 12 3.00 18.77 8.00
C GLU A 12 2.78 17.31 8.44
N TRP A 13 1.54 16.96 8.77
CA TRP A 13 1.16 15.60 9.14
C TRP A 13 1.34 14.62 7.99
N GLU A 14 0.89 14.97 6.78
CA GLU A 14 1.03 14.17 5.57
C GLU A 14 2.52 14.00 5.21
N LEU A 15 3.30 15.09 5.26
CA LEU A 15 4.74 15.05 4.97
C LEU A 15 5.51 14.18 5.98
N LYS A 16 5.12 14.20 7.26
CA LYS A 16 5.71 13.34 8.30
C LYS A 16 5.55 11.86 7.98
N HIS A 17 4.45 11.44 7.35
CA HIS A 17 4.16 10.02 7.05
C HIS A 17 4.70 9.60 5.68
N LEU A 18 5.03 10.56 4.81
CA LEU A 18 5.74 10.30 3.55
C LEU A 18 7.25 10.06 3.77
N THR A 19 7.82 10.64 4.83
CA THR A 19 9.28 10.66 5.06
C THR A 19 9.79 9.57 6.00
N ARG A 20 8.90 8.72 6.54
CA ARG A 20 9.29 7.68 7.51
C ARG A 20 8.47 6.40 7.34
N PRO A 21 9.05 5.23 7.70
CA PRO A 21 8.29 4.00 7.86
C PRO A 21 7.36 4.04 9.06
N LEU A 22 6.26 3.31 8.93
CA LEU A 22 5.27 3.02 9.95
C LEU A 22 5.43 1.58 10.39
N THR A 23 5.39 1.38 11.69
CA THR A 23 5.30 0.04 12.29
C THR A 23 3.89 -0.52 12.15
N PHE A 24 3.75 -1.83 12.36
CA PHE A 24 2.46 -2.51 12.36
C PHE A 24 1.47 -1.89 13.37
N ASP A 25 1.94 -1.55 14.57
CA ASP A 25 1.10 -0.96 15.62
C ASP A 25 0.70 0.49 15.26
N GLU A 26 1.60 1.27 14.65
CA GLU A 26 1.25 2.61 14.17
C GLU A 26 0.20 2.58 13.06
N VAL A 27 0.29 1.65 12.12
CA VAL A 27 -0.76 1.46 11.09
C VAL A 27 -2.11 1.16 11.74
N TRP A 28 -2.12 0.36 12.81
CA TRP A 28 -3.34 0.08 13.57
C TRP A 28 -3.87 1.32 14.29
N GLU A 29 -3.00 2.08 14.95
CA GLU A 29 -3.36 3.32 15.64
C GLU A 29 -3.93 4.36 14.68
N LEU A 30 -3.28 4.59 13.54
CA LEU A 30 -3.73 5.53 12.50
C LEU A 30 -5.06 5.13 11.89
N GLY A 31 -5.41 3.84 11.96
CA GLY A 31 -6.71 3.31 11.56
C GLY A 31 -7.86 3.55 12.55
N LYS A 32 -7.63 4.24 13.68
CA LYS A 32 -8.67 4.56 14.67
C LYS A 32 -9.46 5.82 14.31
N GLU A 33 -10.69 5.90 14.81
CA GLU A 33 -11.64 6.98 14.51
C GLU A 33 -11.05 8.39 14.76
N LYS A 34 -10.27 8.55 15.83
CA LYS A 34 -9.65 9.83 16.20
C LYS A 34 -8.73 10.44 15.13
N TYR A 35 -8.22 9.64 14.20
CA TYR A 35 -7.37 10.11 13.08
C TYR A 35 -8.10 10.16 11.75
N ARG A 36 -9.43 9.99 11.73
CA ARG A 36 -10.21 9.98 10.48
C ARG A 36 -10.02 11.26 9.70
N TRP A 37 -10.05 12.41 10.34
CA TRP A 37 -9.91 13.70 9.65
C TRP A 37 -8.54 13.87 8.99
N ASP A 38 -7.48 13.34 9.60
CA ASP A 38 -6.12 13.38 9.04
C ASP A 38 -5.89 12.34 7.94
N THR A 39 -6.57 11.20 8.01
CA THR A 39 -6.33 10.04 7.11
C THR A 39 -7.30 9.95 5.94
N GLN A 40 -8.39 10.71 5.97
CA GLN A 40 -9.47 10.62 5.00
C GLN A 40 -9.05 11.19 3.63
N ASP A 41 -9.52 10.52 2.57
CA ASP A 41 -9.30 10.90 1.17
C ASP A 41 -7.82 11.04 0.74
N LEU A 42 -6.89 10.44 1.49
CA LEU A 42 -5.50 10.32 1.09
C LEU A 42 -5.32 9.19 0.07
N ILE A 43 -5.28 9.62 -1.19
CA ILE A 43 -5.04 8.79 -2.37
C ILE A 43 -3.54 8.69 -2.63
N GLY A 44 -3.06 7.49 -2.93
CA GLY A 44 -1.64 7.32 -3.24
C GLY A 44 -1.18 5.87 -3.34
N ILE A 45 0.14 5.75 -3.42
CA ILE A 45 0.89 4.50 -3.52
C ILE A 45 1.61 4.27 -2.21
N TYR A 46 1.53 3.05 -1.72
CA TYR A 46 2.21 2.60 -0.52
C TYR A 46 2.97 1.31 -0.82
N GLU A 47 3.88 0.97 0.07
CA GLU A 47 4.52 -0.32 0.11
C GLU A 47 4.59 -0.87 1.52
N PHE A 48 4.79 -2.17 1.64
CA PHE A 48 5.32 -2.75 2.86
C PHE A 48 6.44 -3.72 2.58
N HIS A 49 7.40 -3.73 3.51
CA HIS A 49 8.67 -4.43 3.39
C HIS A 49 8.83 -5.38 4.57
N ASN A 50 9.16 -6.64 4.25
CA ASN A 50 9.63 -7.60 5.24
C ASN A 50 11.15 -7.50 5.43
N LEU A 51 11.57 -6.93 6.56
CA LEU A 51 12.96 -6.71 6.95
C LEU A 51 13.78 -8.01 7.09
N LYS A 52 13.15 -9.17 7.22
CA LYS A 52 13.84 -10.47 7.35
C LYS A 52 14.07 -11.17 6.01
N THR A 53 13.19 -10.96 5.03
CA THR A 53 13.29 -11.61 3.71
C THR A 53 13.68 -10.65 2.59
N ASN A 54 13.72 -9.34 2.88
CA ASN A 54 13.94 -8.28 1.90
C ASN A 54 12.94 -8.32 0.73
N ARG A 55 11.69 -8.68 1.04
CA ARG A 55 10.58 -8.74 0.08
C ARG A 55 9.62 -7.60 0.29
N PHE A 56 9.09 -7.07 -0.81
CA PHE A 56 8.26 -5.88 -0.83
C PHE A 56 6.89 -6.16 -1.44
N TYR A 57 5.88 -5.42 -1.02
CA TYR A 57 4.59 -5.37 -1.67
C TYR A 57 4.29 -3.91 -2.01
N VAL A 58 3.83 -3.64 -3.23
CA VAL A 58 3.42 -2.29 -3.64
C VAL A 58 1.94 -2.29 -3.95
N GLY A 59 1.21 -1.31 -3.43
CA GLY A 59 -0.21 -1.18 -3.72
C GLY A 59 -0.66 0.26 -3.83
N SER A 60 -1.82 0.46 -4.45
CA SER A 60 -2.48 1.76 -4.54
C SER A 60 -3.81 1.76 -3.80
N SER A 61 -4.26 2.95 -3.37
CA SER A 61 -5.59 3.12 -2.77
C SER A 61 -6.06 4.57 -2.82
N HIS A 62 -7.38 4.76 -2.83
CA HIS A 62 -8.00 6.06 -2.55
C HIS A 62 -8.01 6.43 -1.06
N HIS A 63 -7.69 5.47 -0.19
CA HIS A 63 -7.62 5.67 1.25
C HIS A 63 -6.49 4.80 1.81
N ILE A 64 -5.25 5.29 1.67
CA ILE A 64 -4.02 4.54 1.95
C ILE A 64 -4.03 3.93 3.35
N PHE A 65 -4.30 4.72 4.39
CA PHE A 65 -4.21 4.25 5.77
C PHE A 65 -5.21 3.13 6.11
N GLY A 66 -6.45 3.23 5.64
CA GLY A 66 -7.41 2.13 5.83
C GLY A 66 -7.05 0.89 5.00
N ARG A 67 -6.42 1.06 3.83
CA ARG A 67 -5.92 -0.09 3.07
C ARG A 67 -4.74 -0.77 3.76
N LEU A 68 -3.79 0.00 4.30
CA LEU A 68 -2.69 -0.50 5.13
C LEU A 68 -3.21 -1.27 6.35
N LYS A 69 -4.21 -0.71 7.06
CA LYS A 69 -4.89 -1.41 8.18
C LYS A 69 -5.52 -2.72 7.73
N SER A 70 -6.17 -2.76 6.57
CA SER A 70 -6.74 -3.98 6.02
C SER A 70 -5.68 -5.03 5.73
N HIS A 71 -4.54 -4.64 5.13
CA HIS A 71 -3.42 -5.54 4.90
C HIS A 71 -2.86 -6.09 6.20
N ALA A 72 -2.60 -5.23 7.19
CA ALA A 72 -2.15 -5.62 8.52
C ALA A 72 -3.12 -6.62 9.17
N SER A 73 -4.43 -6.34 9.14
CA SER A 73 -5.46 -7.25 9.67
C SER A 73 -5.48 -8.60 8.94
N SER A 74 -5.34 -8.60 7.61
CA SER A 74 -5.28 -9.83 6.81
C SER A 74 -4.03 -10.66 7.13
N MET A 75 -2.86 -10.03 7.30
CA MET A 75 -1.64 -10.71 7.73
C MET A 75 -1.80 -11.36 9.10
N LYS A 76 -2.32 -10.60 10.09
CA LYS A 76 -2.55 -11.09 11.46
C LYS A 76 -3.50 -12.27 11.52
N THR A 77 -4.48 -12.31 10.63
CA THR A 77 -5.48 -13.39 10.56
C THR A 77 -5.07 -14.53 9.62
N GLY A 78 -3.93 -14.42 8.94
CA GLY A 78 -3.48 -15.40 7.94
C GLY A 78 -4.37 -15.46 6.69
N LYS A 79 -5.10 -14.37 6.39
CA LYS A 79 -6.07 -14.26 5.28
C LYS A 79 -5.61 -13.28 4.20
N HIS A 80 -4.31 -13.02 4.09
CA HIS A 80 -3.77 -12.22 3.01
C HIS A 80 -3.89 -12.95 1.67
N SER A 81 -4.13 -12.22 0.57
CA SER A 81 -4.33 -12.83 -0.75
C SER A 81 -3.07 -13.48 -1.33
N TYR A 82 -1.90 -13.12 -0.81
CA TYR A 82 -0.60 -13.68 -1.20
C TYR A 82 -0.15 -14.67 -0.11
N PRO A 83 -0.12 -15.98 -0.39
CA PRO A 83 0.27 -17.00 0.58
C PRO A 83 1.64 -16.76 1.23
N GLU A 84 2.61 -16.28 0.44
CA GLU A 84 3.98 -16.00 0.89
C GLU A 84 4.01 -14.96 2.01
N ILE A 85 3.11 -13.98 1.97
CA ILE A 85 2.99 -12.97 3.04
C ILE A 85 2.46 -13.61 4.32
N ASN A 86 1.47 -14.50 4.23
CA ASN A 86 0.94 -15.19 5.41
C ASN A 86 2.01 -16.09 6.05
N GLU A 87 2.79 -16.79 5.23
CA GLU A 87 3.88 -17.65 5.68
C GLU A 87 4.99 -16.85 6.36
N ASP A 88 5.44 -15.77 5.72
CA ASP A 88 6.46 -14.88 6.26
C ASP A 88 5.99 -14.22 7.57
N PHE A 89 4.74 -13.76 7.62
CA PHE A 89 4.16 -13.18 8.84
C PHE A 89 4.09 -14.20 9.97
N ARG A 90 3.65 -15.43 9.68
CA ARG A 90 3.63 -16.52 10.66
C ARG A 90 5.03 -16.85 11.18
N LYS A 91 6.05 -16.76 10.34
CA LYS A 91 7.44 -17.12 10.66
C LYS A 91 8.20 -16.03 11.43
N TYR A 92 8.05 -14.77 11.02
CA TYR A 92 8.88 -13.66 11.51
C TYR A 92 8.11 -12.66 12.39
N GLY A 93 6.78 -12.74 12.43
CA GLY A 93 5.93 -11.91 13.27
C GLY A 93 5.70 -10.50 12.71
N LYS A 94 4.95 -9.69 13.47
CA LYS A 94 4.56 -8.34 13.04
C LYS A 94 5.74 -7.36 12.94
N ASP A 95 6.76 -7.51 13.78
CA ASP A 95 7.88 -6.57 13.87
C ASP A 95 8.87 -6.72 12.71
N SER A 96 8.72 -7.77 11.88
CA SER A 96 9.47 -7.87 10.63
C SER A 96 8.89 -7.04 9.50
N PHE A 97 7.68 -6.48 9.65
CA PHE A 97 7.02 -5.71 8.59
C PHE A 97 7.00 -4.22 8.92
N VAL A 98 7.43 -3.42 7.95
CA VAL A 98 7.31 -1.95 7.97
C VAL A 98 6.51 -1.49 6.77
N PHE A 99 5.79 -0.38 6.91
CA PHE A 99 4.91 0.17 5.90
C PHE A 99 5.39 1.57 5.51
N ASN A 100 5.45 1.88 4.22
CA ASN A 100 5.85 3.20 3.74
C ASN A 100 4.81 3.77 2.78
N ILE A 101 4.65 5.08 2.79
CA ILE A 101 3.92 5.79 1.76
C ILE A 101 4.94 6.24 0.73
N LEU A 102 4.80 5.78 -0.51
CA LEU A 102 5.72 6.11 -1.59
C LEU A 102 5.38 7.45 -2.23
N THR A 103 4.09 7.73 -2.40
CA THR A 103 3.62 8.94 -3.07
C THR A 103 2.14 9.17 -2.82
N TYR A 104 1.76 10.40 -2.49
CA TYR A 104 0.38 10.86 -2.61
C TYR A 104 0.10 11.32 -4.03
N CYS A 105 -1.08 11.01 -4.56
CA CYS A 105 -1.42 11.37 -5.94
C CYS A 105 -2.92 11.56 -6.16
N SER A 106 -3.27 12.04 -7.35
CA SER A 106 -4.66 12.09 -7.77
C SER A 106 -5.20 10.71 -8.15
N ASN A 107 -6.52 10.58 -8.17
CA ASN A 107 -7.17 9.38 -8.71
C ASN A 107 -6.74 9.08 -10.17
N SER A 108 -6.59 10.10 -11.01
CA SER A 108 -6.19 9.92 -12.41
C SER A 108 -4.73 9.43 -12.56
N GLN A 109 -3.88 9.70 -11.57
CA GLN A 109 -2.48 9.28 -11.55
C GLN A 109 -2.28 7.89 -10.93
N LEU A 110 -3.23 7.42 -10.10
CA LEU A 110 -3.11 6.23 -9.27
C LEU A 110 -2.59 5.01 -10.03
N ARG A 111 -3.26 4.66 -11.14
CA ARG A 111 -2.88 3.51 -11.96
C ARG A 111 -1.48 3.66 -12.59
N LYS A 112 -1.15 4.85 -13.09
CA LYS A 112 0.15 5.12 -13.70
C LYS A 112 1.27 5.01 -12.67
N PHE A 113 1.07 5.59 -11.49
CA PHE A 113 2.09 5.60 -10.45
C PHE A 113 2.28 4.23 -9.81
N GLU A 114 1.21 3.45 -9.62
CA GLU A 114 1.33 2.06 -9.15
C GLU A 114 2.18 1.22 -10.09
N LYS A 115 1.95 1.30 -11.41
CA LYS A 115 2.77 0.60 -12.41
C LYS A 115 4.23 1.05 -12.33
N SER A 116 4.46 2.36 -12.27
CA SER A 116 5.81 2.92 -12.21
C SER A 116 6.58 2.44 -10.99
N TRP A 117 5.96 2.45 -9.80
CA TRP A 117 6.60 2.00 -8.57
C TRP A 117 6.84 0.49 -8.56
N LEU A 118 5.89 -0.31 -9.06
CA LEU A 118 6.10 -1.75 -9.25
C LEU A 118 7.30 -2.02 -10.15
N GLN A 119 7.42 -1.33 -11.29
CA GLN A 119 8.55 -1.50 -12.21
C GLN A 119 9.87 -1.13 -11.53
N THR A 120 9.95 0.08 -10.95
CA THR A 120 11.18 0.57 -10.31
C THR A 120 11.65 -0.33 -9.16
N LEU A 121 10.73 -0.86 -8.34
CA LEU A 121 11.11 -1.77 -7.26
C LEU A 121 11.44 -3.17 -7.78
N SER A 122 10.74 -3.67 -8.80
CA SER A 122 11.03 -5.00 -9.38
C SER A 122 12.41 -5.12 -10.02
N GLU A 123 13.03 -4.00 -10.41
CA GLU A 123 14.40 -3.98 -10.96
C GLU A 123 15.47 -4.26 -9.92
N LYS A 124 15.18 -4.01 -8.63
CA LYS A 124 16.17 -4.04 -7.53
C LYS A 124 15.81 -5.04 -6.45
N GLU A 125 14.51 -5.31 -6.27
CA GLU A 125 13.97 -6.00 -5.12
C GLU A 125 13.02 -7.13 -5.52
N THR A 126 12.79 -8.06 -4.59
CA THR A 126 11.81 -9.13 -4.78
C THR A 126 10.42 -8.70 -4.35
N LEU A 127 9.44 -8.74 -5.26
CA LEU A 127 8.06 -8.35 -4.97
C LEU A 127 7.15 -9.55 -4.65
N TYR A 128 6.37 -9.46 -3.58
CA TYR A 128 5.28 -10.38 -3.27
C TYR A 128 4.21 -10.39 -4.37
N ASN A 129 3.92 -9.23 -4.95
CA ASN A 129 2.92 -9.06 -6.00
C ASN A 129 3.52 -8.87 -7.39
N GLN A 130 4.67 -9.49 -7.67
CA GLN A 130 5.32 -9.49 -9.00
C GLN A 130 4.35 -9.91 -10.12
N THR A 131 3.44 -10.85 -9.83
CA THR A 131 2.44 -11.32 -10.78
C THR A 131 1.44 -10.22 -11.20
N GLU A 132 1.21 -9.19 -10.38
CA GLU A 132 0.39 -8.04 -10.79
C GLU A 132 1.07 -7.23 -11.89
N LEU A 133 2.39 -7.03 -11.80
CA LEU A 133 3.17 -6.34 -12.83
C LEU A 133 3.23 -7.15 -14.11
N ASN A 134 3.51 -8.45 -14.00
CA ASN A 134 3.59 -9.36 -15.16
C ASN A 134 2.27 -9.42 -15.93
N ASN A 135 1.13 -9.26 -15.23
CA ASN A 135 -0.21 -9.30 -15.81
C ASN A 135 -0.83 -7.91 -16.06
N TRP A 136 -0.03 -6.84 -16.02
CA TRP A 136 -0.57 -5.48 -15.99
C TRP A 136 -1.29 -5.08 -17.28
N ASP A 137 -0.73 -5.45 -18.43
CA ASP A 137 -1.24 -5.14 -19.77
C ASP A 137 -1.91 -6.35 -20.45
N THR A 138 -1.95 -7.51 -19.78
CA THR A 138 -2.59 -8.70 -20.33
C THR A 138 -4.08 -8.47 -20.46
N ALA A 139 -4.64 -8.76 -21.64
CA ALA A 139 -6.07 -8.65 -21.89
C ALA A 139 -6.83 -9.53 -20.89
N LYS A 140 -7.46 -8.90 -19.89
CA LYS A 140 -8.35 -9.60 -18.98
C LYS A 140 -9.58 -10.01 -19.79
N GLY A 141 -9.82 -11.32 -19.93
CA GLY A 141 -11.02 -11.84 -20.59
C GLY A 141 -12.29 -11.19 -20.03
N ARG A 142 -13.40 -11.24 -20.79
CA ARG A 142 -14.67 -10.49 -20.59
C ARG A 142 -15.30 -10.53 -19.17
N TRP A 143 -14.77 -11.32 -18.24
CA TRP A 143 -15.26 -11.44 -16.87
C TRP A 143 -14.12 -11.33 -15.86
N ILE A 144 -13.70 -10.11 -15.50
CA ILE A 144 -12.88 -9.91 -14.30
C ILE A 144 -13.40 -8.71 -13.48
N ARG A 145 -13.54 -8.95 -12.17
CA ARG A 145 -13.98 -8.03 -11.12
C ARG A 145 -13.43 -6.63 -11.34
N LYS A 146 -14.32 -5.63 -11.33
CA LYS A 146 -13.95 -4.22 -11.21
C LYS A 146 -13.04 -4.08 -9.99
N ARG A 147 -11.76 -3.77 -10.22
CA ARG A 147 -10.85 -3.33 -9.17
C ARG A 147 -11.26 -1.88 -8.89
N TRP A 148 -12.11 -1.74 -7.88
CA TRP A 148 -12.69 -0.55 -7.23
C TRP A 148 -12.86 0.68 -8.13
#